data_AF-F4Y2I6-F1
#
_entry.id   AF-F4Y2I6-F1
#
_cell.length_a   1.000
_cell.length_b   1.000
_cell.length_c   1.000
_cell.angle_alpha   90.00
_cell.angle_beta   90.00
_cell.angle_gamma   90.00
#
_symmetry.space_group_name_H-M   'P 1'
#
loop_
_entity.id
_entity.type
_entity.pdbx_description
1 polymer ?
#
loop_
_entity_poly.entity_id
_entity_poly.type
_entity_poly.pdbx_seq_one_letter_code
_entity_poly.pdbx_strand_id
1 'polypeptide(L)'
;MGQSIIELVDELPTDNITVKILNVLDFVVPGEWENLVGFDNTISSVTGETDPDVIESIRVRALELYEDPDQGYQTAIWIYQTLDKTDTAIAAAALADKVGDTFSWIPFLDRLTPKADTVQSVDLSIKLVGELIAHSKIHGLGFNPVDFAASVAENYHKEALMRMVALVCIDGLIPLGADFMSKVRNSLDEGGESALGDNPAFAAISDSIPESDKQGFISNTFDAVGDWMDNLISSTGLSPESLFDRLGGFIEVADDKLDYVAAFLDASTNCYEHTGIQTVARHLIQQAAKEI
;
A
#
# COMPACT_ATOMS: atom_id res chain seq x y z
N MET A 1 -0.37 7.04 -23.98
CA MET A 1 -1.47 6.30 -23.33
C MET A 1 -0.82 5.50 -22.23
N GLY A 2 -1.33 5.61 -21.00
CA GLY A 2 -0.94 4.71 -19.92
C GLY A 2 -1.50 3.31 -20.14
N GLN A 3 -1.08 2.34 -19.33
CA GLN A 3 -1.67 1.00 -19.34
C GLN A 3 -3.15 1.05 -18.94
N SER A 4 -3.96 0.19 -19.57
CA SER A 4 -5.35 -0.01 -19.17
C SER A 4 -5.43 -0.73 -17.81
N ILE A 5 -6.55 -0.60 -17.10
CA ILE A 5 -6.77 -1.37 -15.85
C ILE A 5 -6.70 -2.89 -16.08
N ILE A 6 -7.12 -3.34 -17.26
CA ILE A 6 -7.05 -4.74 -17.67
C ILE A 6 -5.59 -5.20 -17.70
N GLU A 7 -4.74 -4.50 -18.45
CA GLU A 7 -3.31 -4.82 -18.55
C GLU A 7 -2.65 -4.79 -17.17
N LEU A 8 -2.96 -3.78 -16.35
CA LEU A 8 -2.40 -3.65 -15.00
C LEU A 8 -2.74 -4.86 -14.12
N VAL A 9 -3.97 -5.35 -14.15
CA VAL A 9 -4.40 -6.53 -13.36
C VAL A 9 -3.86 -7.84 -13.93
N ASP A 10 -3.79 -7.95 -15.27
CA ASP A 10 -3.25 -9.13 -15.95
C ASP A 10 -1.72 -9.28 -15.72
N GLU A 11 -1.00 -8.16 -15.55
CA GLU A 11 0.43 -8.11 -15.29
C GLU A 11 0.81 -8.23 -13.80
N LEU A 12 -0.15 -8.21 -12.87
CA LEU A 12 0.14 -8.39 -11.45
C LEU A 12 0.88 -9.72 -11.20
N PRO A 13 1.91 -9.74 -10.34
CA PRO A 13 2.65 -10.95 -10.04
C PRO A 13 1.77 -11.96 -9.30
N THR A 14 1.81 -13.22 -9.72
CA THR A 14 1.16 -14.33 -9.00
C THR A 14 2.02 -14.88 -7.87
N ASP A 15 3.35 -14.80 -8.00
CA ASP A 15 4.32 -15.21 -6.99
C ASP A 15 5.58 -14.33 -7.08
N ASN A 16 5.76 -13.44 -6.10
CA ASN A 16 6.97 -12.64 -5.89
C ASN A 16 7.11 -12.27 -4.40
N ILE A 17 8.10 -11.45 -4.05
CA ILE A 17 8.34 -11.04 -2.66
C ILE A 17 7.13 -10.27 -2.10
N THR A 18 6.56 -9.31 -2.85
CA THR A 18 5.31 -8.62 -2.46
C THR A 18 4.21 -9.59 -2.07
N VAL A 19 3.89 -10.54 -2.95
CA VAL A 19 2.83 -11.54 -2.71
C VAL A 19 3.15 -12.43 -1.50
N LYS A 20 4.42 -12.86 -1.34
CA LYS A 20 4.83 -13.66 -0.18
C LYS A 20 4.68 -12.86 1.12
N ILE A 21 5.06 -11.58 1.14
CA ILE A 21 4.95 -10.72 2.31
C ILE A 21 3.49 -10.46 2.66
N LEU A 22 2.63 -10.13 1.68
CA LEU A 22 1.19 -9.95 1.90
C LEU A 22 0.54 -11.24 2.44
N ASN A 23 0.92 -12.41 1.94
CA ASN A 23 0.49 -13.70 2.49
C ASN A 23 1.00 -13.93 3.92
N VAL A 24 2.22 -13.50 4.25
CA VAL A 24 2.71 -13.56 5.64
C VAL A 24 1.85 -12.70 6.54
N LEU A 25 1.47 -11.50 6.11
CA LEU A 25 0.63 -10.56 6.88
C LEU A 25 -0.83 -11.02 7.05
N ASP A 26 -1.27 -12.07 6.37
CA ASP A 26 -2.61 -12.64 6.53
C ASP A 26 -2.95 -12.98 7.99
N PHE A 27 -1.96 -13.32 8.84
CA PHE A 27 -2.23 -13.56 10.26
C PHE A 27 -2.83 -12.36 11.01
N VAL A 28 -2.62 -11.14 10.51
CA VAL A 28 -3.16 -9.90 11.11
C VAL A 28 -4.63 -9.75 10.77
N VAL A 29 -5.02 -10.09 9.55
CA VAL A 29 -6.39 -9.98 9.02
C VAL A 29 -6.78 -11.26 8.25
N PRO A 30 -7.00 -12.40 8.96
CA PRO A 30 -7.05 -13.71 8.33
C PRO A 30 -8.13 -13.86 7.27
N GLY A 31 -7.71 -14.22 6.06
CA GLY A 31 -8.60 -14.49 4.92
C GLY A 31 -9.20 -13.24 4.28
N GLU A 32 -8.77 -12.04 4.67
CA GLU A 32 -9.23 -10.81 4.03
C GLU A 32 -8.68 -10.70 2.61
N TRP A 33 -7.41 -11.02 2.40
CA TRP A 33 -6.74 -10.82 1.13
C TRP A 33 -6.52 -12.12 0.35
N GLU A 34 -6.78 -12.06 -0.95
CA GLU A 34 -6.40 -13.08 -1.91
C GLU A 34 -5.67 -12.41 -3.08
N ASN A 35 -4.65 -13.07 -3.62
CA ASN A 35 -3.93 -12.56 -4.78
C ASN A 35 -4.73 -12.78 -6.08
N LEU A 36 -5.81 -12.01 -6.28
CA LEU A 36 -6.56 -12.00 -7.52
C LEU A 36 -5.75 -11.32 -8.62
N VAL A 37 -5.36 -12.13 -9.61
CA VAL A 37 -4.64 -11.74 -10.83
C VAL A 37 -5.44 -12.21 -12.04
N GLY A 38 -5.37 -11.45 -13.13
CA GLY A 38 -6.17 -11.68 -14.32
C GLY A 38 -7.54 -11.04 -14.22
N PHE A 39 -7.87 -10.13 -15.14
CA PHE A 39 -9.06 -9.30 -15.05
C PHE A 39 -10.36 -10.12 -15.06
N ASP A 40 -10.47 -11.12 -15.94
CA ASP A 40 -11.65 -12.00 -16.01
C ASP A 40 -11.79 -12.89 -14.78
N ASN A 41 -10.68 -13.42 -14.28
CA ASN A 41 -10.65 -14.17 -13.03
C ASN A 41 -11.11 -13.29 -11.85
N THR A 42 -10.70 -12.02 -11.86
CA THR A 42 -11.12 -11.04 -10.86
C THR A 42 -12.62 -10.74 -10.99
N ILE A 43 -13.16 -10.59 -12.20
CA ILE A 43 -14.60 -10.46 -12.43
C ILE A 43 -15.33 -11.65 -11.80
N SER A 44 -14.98 -12.88 -12.18
CA SER A 44 -15.64 -14.08 -11.67
C SER A 44 -15.58 -14.19 -10.14
N SER A 45 -14.44 -13.85 -9.53
CA SER A 45 -14.28 -13.89 -8.07
C SER A 45 -15.10 -12.79 -7.37
N VAL A 46 -15.15 -11.59 -7.94
CA VAL A 46 -15.85 -10.43 -7.35
C VAL A 46 -17.37 -10.55 -7.47
N THR A 47 -17.87 -11.02 -8.62
CA THR A 47 -19.31 -11.01 -8.94
C THR A 47 -19.97 -12.37 -8.78
N GLY A 48 -19.20 -13.46 -8.84
CA GLY A 48 -19.72 -14.83 -8.91
C GLY A 48 -20.17 -15.24 -10.33
N GLU A 49 -19.98 -14.38 -11.34
CA GLU A 49 -20.38 -14.66 -12.72
C GLU A 49 -19.46 -15.66 -13.41
N THR A 50 -20.07 -16.58 -14.15
CA THR A 50 -19.36 -17.62 -14.93
C THR A 50 -19.74 -17.63 -16.41
N ASP A 51 -20.74 -16.83 -16.81
CA ASP A 51 -21.15 -16.72 -18.20
C ASP A 51 -20.15 -15.83 -18.98
N PRO A 52 -19.50 -16.35 -20.04
CA PRO A 52 -18.49 -15.58 -20.78
C PRO A 52 -19.01 -14.27 -21.39
N ASP A 53 -20.27 -14.22 -21.83
CA ASP A 53 -20.85 -13.02 -22.45
C ASP A 53 -21.13 -11.94 -21.40
N VAL A 54 -21.51 -12.34 -20.18
CA VAL A 54 -21.69 -11.43 -19.03
C VAL A 54 -20.34 -10.91 -18.55
N ILE A 55 -19.33 -11.78 -18.43
CA ILE A 55 -17.96 -11.39 -18.05
C ILE A 55 -17.40 -10.38 -19.05
N GLU A 56 -17.53 -10.63 -20.36
CA GLU A 56 -17.07 -9.69 -21.39
C GLU A 56 -17.81 -8.34 -21.30
N SER A 57 -19.11 -8.35 -21.03
CA SER A 57 -19.88 -7.11 -20.86
C SER A 57 -19.36 -6.30 -19.66
N ILE A 58 -19.09 -6.96 -18.52
CA ILE A 58 -18.51 -6.32 -17.32
C ILE A 58 -17.11 -5.78 -17.64
N ARG A 59 -16.29 -6.56 -18.36
CA ARG A 59 -14.94 -6.18 -18.78
C ARG A 59 -14.94 -4.89 -19.59
N VAL A 60 -15.77 -4.83 -20.63
CA VAL A 60 -15.91 -3.63 -21.48
C VAL A 60 -16.39 -2.45 -20.65
N ARG A 61 -17.42 -2.62 -19.81
CA ARG A 61 -17.96 -1.52 -19.03
C ARG A 61 -16.98 -1.00 -17.97
N ALA A 62 -16.22 -1.88 -17.33
CA ALA A 62 -15.18 -1.50 -16.38
C ALA A 62 -14.05 -0.72 -17.07
N LEU A 63 -13.67 -1.08 -18.30
CA LEU A 63 -12.70 -0.33 -19.08
C LEU A 63 -13.21 1.08 -19.43
N GLU A 64 -14.46 1.21 -19.86
CA GLU A 64 -15.08 2.52 -20.13
C GLU A 64 -15.08 3.42 -18.89
N LEU A 65 -15.45 2.88 -17.71
CA LEU A 65 -15.40 3.62 -16.44
C LEU A 65 -13.97 4.02 -16.06
N TYR A 66 -12.98 3.18 -16.33
CA TYR A 66 -11.57 3.52 -16.07
C TYR A 66 -11.03 4.59 -17.02
N GLU A 67 -11.49 4.61 -18.27
CA GLU A 67 -11.04 5.57 -19.29
C GLU A 67 -11.74 6.93 -19.20
N ASP A 68 -12.86 7.01 -18.49
CA ASP A 68 -13.60 8.25 -18.27
C ASP A 68 -12.79 9.23 -17.40
N PRO A 69 -12.36 10.39 -17.94
CA PRO A 69 -11.54 11.36 -17.21
C PRO A 69 -12.30 12.07 -16.09
N ASP A 70 -13.63 11.99 -16.07
CA ASP A 70 -14.44 12.51 -14.96
C ASP A 70 -14.40 11.55 -13.75
N GLN A 71 -13.90 10.33 -13.93
CA GLN A 71 -13.67 9.37 -12.85
C GLN A 71 -12.27 9.51 -12.23
N GLY A 72 -12.15 9.17 -10.95
CA GLY A 72 -10.90 9.30 -10.20
C GLY A 72 -9.91 8.13 -10.34
N TYR A 73 -10.24 7.08 -11.10
CA TYR A 73 -9.52 5.80 -11.08
C TYR A 73 -8.08 5.88 -11.59
N GLN A 74 -7.84 6.59 -12.69
CA GLN A 74 -6.49 6.75 -13.24
C GLN A 74 -5.58 7.54 -12.29
N THR A 75 -6.14 8.54 -11.61
CA THR A 75 -5.41 9.29 -10.58
C THR A 75 -5.09 8.39 -9.39
N ALA A 76 -6.02 7.54 -8.95
CA ALA A 76 -5.77 6.61 -7.85
C ALA A 76 -4.65 5.62 -8.20
N ILE A 77 -4.69 5.00 -9.39
CA ILE A 77 -3.59 4.15 -9.88
C ILE A 77 -2.27 4.93 -9.91
N TRP A 78 -2.26 6.13 -10.47
CA TRP A 78 -1.06 6.95 -10.53
C TRP A 78 -0.47 7.22 -9.12
N ILE A 79 -1.31 7.52 -8.12
CA ILE A 79 -0.87 7.71 -6.73
C ILE A 79 -0.22 6.44 -6.19
N TYR A 80 -0.91 5.29 -6.32
CA TYR A 80 -0.40 4.01 -5.81
C TYR A 80 0.95 3.62 -6.42
N GLN A 81 1.06 3.76 -7.74
CA GLN A 81 2.32 3.50 -8.45
C GLN A 81 3.42 4.50 -8.09
N THR A 82 3.07 5.77 -7.89
CA THR A 82 4.04 6.83 -7.61
C THR A 82 4.67 6.63 -6.24
N LEU A 83 3.86 6.34 -5.23
CA LEU A 83 4.32 6.18 -3.85
C LEU A 83 5.19 4.94 -3.63
N ASP A 84 4.99 3.86 -4.39
CA ASP A 84 5.89 2.70 -4.35
C ASP A 84 7.18 2.92 -5.16
N LYS A 85 7.11 3.61 -6.30
CA LYS A 85 8.26 3.82 -7.20
C LYS A 85 9.30 4.80 -6.65
N THR A 86 8.92 5.65 -5.70
CA THR A 86 9.87 6.56 -5.04
C THR A 86 10.86 5.83 -4.11
N ASP A 87 10.55 4.59 -3.73
CA ASP A 87 11.37 3.78 -2.81
C ASP A 87 12.19 2.68 -3.51
N THR A 88 11.75 2.20 -4.68
CA THR A 88 12.31 1.01 -5.37
C THR A 88 13.51 1.27 -6.31
N ALA A 89 14.45 2.11 -5.90
CA ALA A 89 15.60 2.47 -6.76
C ALA A 89 16.68 1.39 -6.91
N ILE A 90 16.68 0.28 -6.15
CA ILE A 90 17.82 -0.66 -6.14
C ILE A 90 17.37 -2.14 -6.08
N ALA A 91 17.81 -2.89 -7.10
CA ALA A 91 18.00 -4.36 -7.14
C ALA A 91 16.84 -5.30 -7.50
N ALA A 92 15.77 -4.85 -8.17
CA ALA A 92 14.76 -5.75 -8.75
C ALA A 92 15.36 -6.85 -9.66
N ALA A 93 16.38 -6.50 -10.46
CA ALA A 93 17.07 -7.44 -11.36
C ALA A 93 17.86 -8.54 -10.62
N ALA A 94 18.33 -8.30 -9.39
CA ALA A 94 19.09 -9.28 -8.61
C ALA A 94 18.18 -10.24 -7.82
N LEU A 95 16.91 -9.86 -7.61
CA LEU A 95 15.90 -10.64 -6.92
C LEU A 95 15.12 -11.56 -7.87
N ALA A 96 15.00 -11.18 -9.15
CA ALA A 96 14.34 -11.98 -10.19
C ALA A 96 14.95 -13.39 -10.35
N ASP A 97 16.25 -13.56 -10.09
CA ASP A 97 16.96 -14.85 -10.19
C ASP A 97 16.83 -15.73 -8.92
N LYS A 98 16.19 -15.23 -7.85
CA LYS A 98 16.13 -15.88 -6.52
C LYS A 98 14.75 -16.48 -6.20
N VAL A 99 13.92 -16.72 -7.21
CA VAL A 99 12.60 -17.38 -7.08
C VAL A 99 12.80 -18.87 -6.79
N GLY A 100 13.06 -19.21 -5.52
CA GLY A 100 13.19 -20.57 -5.02
C GLY A 100 13.41 -20.57 -3.51
N ASP A 101 12.59 -21.33 -2.78
CA ASP A 101 12.35 -21.20 -1.34
C ASP A 101 13.60 -21.03 -0.45
N THR A 102 13.47 -20.08 0.49
CA THR A 102 14.44 -19.64 1.52
C THR A 102 15.44 -18.59 1.03
N PHE A 103 15.25 -17.32 1.43
CA PHE A 103 16.29 -16.30 1.25
C PHE A 103 17.33 -16.44 2.37
N SER A 104 18.35 -17.28 2.15
CA SER A 104 19.59 -17.17 2.94
C SER A 104 20.08 -15.72 2.89
N TRP A 105 20.64 -15.18 3.99
CA TRP A 105 21.21 -13.82 4.06
C TRP A 105 21.78 -13.36 2.72
N ILE A 106 21.19 -12.31 2.14
CA ILE A 106 21.56 -11.87 0.80
C ILE A 106 22.67 -10.82 0.93
N PRO A 107 23.88 -11.02 0.38
CA PRO A 107 25.01 -10.10 0.54
C PRO A 107 24.78 -8.65 0.04
N PHE A 108 23.68 -8.38 -0.68
CA PHE A 108 23.32 -7.02 -1.05
C PHE A 108 22.68 -6.25 0.10
N LEU A 109 22.14 -6.91 1.13
CA LEU A 109 21.57 -6.25 2.31
C LEU A 109 22.59 -5.36 3.02
N ASP A 110 23.86 -5.78 3.05
CA ASP A 110 24.96 -4.97 3.59
C ASP A 110 25.23 -3.67 2.78
N ARG A 111 24.62 -3.52 1.60
CA ARG A 111 24.68 -2.30 0.76
C ARG A 111 23.45 -1.41 0.89
N LEU A 112 22.40 -1.87 1.57
CA LEU A 112 21.24 -1.05 1.87
C LEU A 112 21.57 -0.17 3.08
N THR A 113 21.23 1.12 2.97
CA THR A 113 21.40 2.07 4.06
C THR A 113 20.03 2.28 4.70
N PRO A 114 19.86 1.93 5.99
CA PRO A 114 18.65 2.28 6.71
C PRO A 114 18.34 3.77 6.60
N LYS A 115 17.08 4.09 6.30
CA LYS A 115 16.58 5.48 6.31
C LYS A 115 16.51 5.97 7.77
N ALA A 116 16.74 7.26 7.99
CA ALA A 116 16.55 7.85 9.31
C ALA A 116 15.07 7.86 9.72
N ASP A 117 14.77 7.77 11.02
CA ASP A 117 13.40 7.76 11.56
C ASP A 117 12.53 8.91 11.03
N THR A 118 13.10 10.11 10.87
CA THR A 118 12.38 11.27 10.31
C THR A 118 11.95 11.03 8.86
N VAL A 119 12.81 10.39 8.05
CA VAL A 119 12.49 10.09 6.65
C VAL A 119 11.39 9.03 6.56
N GLN A 120 11.50 7.96 7.37
CA GLN A 120 10.48 6.90 7.43
C GLN A 120 9.14 7.43 7.94
N SER A 121 9.17 8.32 8.94
CA SER A 121 7.98 8.94 9.50
C SER A 121 7.25 9.81 8.48
N VAL A 122 7.99 10.60 7.70
CA VAL A 122 7.42 11.39 6.61
C VAL A 122 6.87 10.46 5.52
N ASP A 123 7.62 9.44 5.11
CA ASP A 123 7.20 8.51 4.07
C ASP A 123 5.87 7.80 4.39
N LEU A 124 5.76 7.21 5.59
CA LEU A 124 4.53 6.63 6.12
C LEU A 124 3.36 7.63 6.07
N SER A 125 3.60 8.87 6.49
CA SER A 125 2.57 9.92 6.52
C SER A 125 2.12 10.33 5.11
N ILE A 126 3.05 10.41 4.16
CA ILE A 126 2.74 10.70 2.75
C ILE A 126 1.99 9.55 2.10
N LYS A 127 2.38 8.29 2.37
CA LYS A 127 1.64 7.12 1.90
C LYS A 127 0.19 7.18 2.38
N LEU A 128 -0.03 7.45 3.67
CA LEU A 128 -1.38 7.59 4.23
C LEU A 128 -2.21 8.71 3.58
N VAL A 129 -1.61 9.87 3.31
CA VAL A 129 -2.26 10.95 2.54
C VAL A 129 -2.58 10.50 1.11
N GLY A 130 -1.69 9.73 0.48
CA GLY A 130 -1.96 9.08 -0.79
C GLY A 130 -3.16 8.16 -0.76
N GLU A 131 -3.31 7.34 0.30
CA GLU A 131 -4.50 6.49 0.46
C GLU A 131 -5.75 7.33 0.55
N LEU A 132 -5.74 8.40 1.36
CA LEU A 132 -6.88 9.31 1.48
C LEU A 132 -7.28 9.86 0.11
N ILE A 133 -6.32 10.42 -0.64
CA ILE A 133 -6.61 11.03 -1.94
C ILE A 133 -7.13 9.96 -2.91
N ALA A 134 -6.46 8.80 -3.01
CA ALA A 134 -6.87 7.72 -3.89
C ALA A 134 -8.27 7.18 -3.52
N HIS A 135 -8.53 6.93 -2.24
CA HIS A 135 -9.81 6.49 -1.73
C HIS A 135 -10.93 7.48 -2.05
N SER A 136 -10.70 8.78 -1.81
CA SER A 136 -11.66 9.84 -2.14
C SER A 136 -11.92 9.91 -3.64
N LYS A 137 -10.90 9.75 -4.48
CA LYS A 137 -11.03 9.73 -5.94
C LYS A 137 -11.83 8.53 -6.45
N ILE A 138 -11.57 7.34 -5.93
CA ILE A 138 -12.29 6.10 -6.29
C ILE A 138 -13.78 6.23 -5.95
N HIS A 139 -14.11 6.81 -4.80
CA HIS A 139 -15.49 6.84 -4.29
C HIS A 139 -16.23 8.16 -4.55
N GLY A 140 -15.60 9.13 -5.24
CA GLY A 140 -16.19 10.45 -5.47
C GLY A 140 -16.44 11.25 -4.18
N LEU A 141 -15.60 11.06 -3.15
CA LEU A 141 -15.71 11.73 -1.85
C LEU A 141 -14.83 12.98 -1.77
N GLY A 142 -15.08 13.80 -0.76
CA GLY A 142 -14.18 14.90 -0.38
C GLY A 142 -12.89 14.41 0.27
N PHE A 143 -11.90 15.29 0.39
CA PHE A 143 -10.61 15.01 1.02
C PHE A 143 -10.63 15.39 2.51
N ASN A 144 -11.48 14.74 3.30
CA ASN A 144 -11.60 15.01 4.73
C ASN A 144 -10.93 13.88 5.55
N PRO A 145 -9.91 14.18 6.37
CA PRO A 145 -9.24 13.20 7.23
C PRO A 145 -10.16 12.38 8.15
N VAL A 146 -11.20 13.00 8.71
CA VAL A 146 -12.13 12.34 9.65
C VAL A 146 -13.04 11.37 8.89
N ASP A 147 -13.60 11.80 7.75
CA ASP A 147 -14.43 10.93 6.91
C ASP A 147 -13.60 9.76 6.35
N PHE A 148 -12.35 10.03 6.01
CA PHE A 148 -11.40 9.00 5.59
C PHE A 148 -11.15 7.97 6.69
N ALA A 149 -10.84 8.40 7.91
CA ALA A 149 -10.62 7.50 9.04
C ALA A 149 -11.86 6.66 9.37
N ALA A 150 -13.06 7.25 9.29
CA ALA A 150 -14.31 6.51 9.41
C ALA A 150 -14.45 5.43 8.32
N SER A 151 -14.10 5.77 7.07
CA SER A 151 -14.10 4.81 5.97
C SER A 151 -13.09 3.68 6.19
N VAL A 152 -11.88 3.98 6.69
CA VAL A 152 -10.89 2.96 7.08
C VAL A 152 -11.44 2.02 8.16
N ALA A 153 -12.16 2.55 9.15
CA ALA A 153 -12.73 1.72 10.21
C ALA A 153 -13.93 0.86 9.76
N GLU A 154 -14.76 1.35 8.84
CA GLU A 154 -16.06 0.75 8.53
C GLU A 154 -16.09 -0.01 7.19
N ASN A 155 -15.35 0.49 6.20
CA ASN A 155 -15.48 0.09 4.79
C ASN A 155 -14.22 -0.56 4.22
N TYR A 156 -13.09 -0.55 4.93
CA TYR A 156 -11.89 -1.20 4.44
C TYR A 156 -11.97 -2.70 4.71
N HIS A 157 -11.98 -3.45 3.63
CA HIS A 157 -11.97 -4.90 3.58
C HIS A 157 -11.01 -5.33 2.46
N LYS A 158 -10.62 -6.59 2.44
CA LYS A 158 -9.84 -7.18 1.34
C LYS A 158 -8.54 -6.44 1.02
N GLU A 159 -8.33 -6.06 -0.24
CA GLU A 159 -7.06 -5.48 -0.71
C GLU A 159 -6.80 -4.09 -0.12
N ALA A 160 -7.83 -3.30 0.15
CA ALA A 160 -7.69 -2.02 0.82
C ALA A 160 -7.29 -2.18 2.29
N LEU A 161 -7.90 -3.12 3.01
CA LEU A 161 -7.54 -3.41 4.39
C LEU A 161 -6.12 -3.98 4.49
N MET A 162 -5.77 -4.94 3.63
CA MET A 162 -4.44 -5.51 3.58
C MET A 162 -3.36 -4.47 3.24
N ARG A 163 -3.65 -3.49 2.36
CA ARG A 163 -2.74 -2.36 2.11
C ARG A 163 -2.45 -1.56 3.37
N MET A 164 -3.50 -1.23 4.13
CA MET A 164 -3.36 -0.50 5.38
C MET A 164 -2.62 -1.30 6.46
N VAL A 165 -2.83 -2.62 6.53
CA VAL A 165 -2.07 -3.53 7.39
C VAL A 165 -0.59 -3.55 6.99
N ALA A 166 -0.30 -3.66 5.69
CA ALA A 166 1.06 -3.62 5.17
C ALA A 166 1.74 -2.30 5.52
N LEU A 167 1.05 -1.17 5.36
CA LEU A 167 1.54 0.16 5.72
C LEU A 167 1.93 0.23 7.21
N VAL A 168 1.06 -0.24 8.12
CA VAL A 168 1.35 -0.25 9.56
C VAL A 168 2.53 -1.17 9.90
N CYS A 169 2.59 -2.35 9.28
CA CYS A 169 3.61 -3.34 9.61
C CYS A 169 4.99 -3.00 9.01
N ILE A 170 5.03 -2.63 7.72
CA ILE A 170 6.25 -2.50 6.92
C ILE A 170 6.81 -1.08 6.99
N ASP A 171 5.96 -0.05 6.97
CA ASP A 171 6.39 1.36 7.00
C ASP A 171 6.33 1.96 8.41
N GLY A 172 5.54 1.36 9.31
CA GLY A 172 5.45 1.74 10.73
C GLY A 172 6.32 0.88 11.64
N LEU A 173 5.81 -0.27 12.07
CA LEU A 173 6.37 -1.07 13.16
C LEU A 173 7.81 -1.55 12.91
N ILE A 174 8.12 -2.04 11.71
CA ILE A 174 9.46 -2.57 11.39
C ILE A 174 10.54 -1.48 11.42
N PRO A 175 10.42 -0.35 10.68
CA PRO A 175 11.45 0.68 10.65
C PRO A 175 11.46 1.59 11.88
N LEU A 176 10.31 1.86 12.49
CA LEU A 176 10.19 2.88 13.54
C LEU A 176 9.99 2.27 14.93
N GLY A 177 9.69 0.97 15.04
CA GLY A 177 9.51 0.28 16.31
C GLY A 177 8.11 0.44 16.92
N ALA A 178 7.92 -0.10 18.12
CA ALA A 178 6.62 -0.13 18.80
C ALA A 178 6.08 1.27 19.17
N ASP A 179 6.93 2.29 19.22
CA ASP A 179 6.58 3.68 19.51
C ASP A 179 6.45 4.55 18.24
N PHE A 180 6.33 3.94 17.04
CA PHE A 180 6.30 4.67 15.77
C PHE A 180 5.25 5.78 15.73
N MET A 181 4.06 5.59 16.32
CA MET A 181 3.01 6.61 16.38
C MET A 181 3.51 7.91 17.03
N SER A 182 4.30 7.81 18.10
CA SER A 182 4.91 8.97 18.76
C SER A 182 6.06 9.54 17.94
N LYS A 183 6.89 8.70 17.33
CA LYS A 183 8.00 9.14 16.47
C LYS A 183 7.53 9.90 15.24
N VAL A 184 6.43 9.47 14.63
CA VAL A 184 5.83 10.13 13.47
C VAL A 184 5.34 11.53 13.85
N ARG A 185 4.55 11.63 14.93
CA ARG A 185 4.07 12.93 15.43
C ARG A 185 5.22 13.89 15.74
N ASN A 186 6.23 13.42 16.49
CA ASN A 186 7.40 14.24 16.81
C ASN A 186 8.16 14.68 15.55
N SER A 187 8.30 13.79 14.56
CA SER A 187 8.99 14.10 13.30
C SER A 187 8.23 15.15 12.48
N LEU A 188 6.90 15.06 12.43
CA LEU A 188 6.05 16.04 11.74
C LEU A 188 6.04 17.39 12.48
N ASP A 189 6.07 17.40 13.81
CA ASP A 189 6.05 18.62 14.62
C ASP A 189 7.41 19.34 14.64
N GLU A 190 8.52 18.61 14.83
CA GLU A 190 9.87 19.18 14.93
C GLU A 190 10.44 19.56 13.56
N GLY A 191 10.09 18.80 12.52
CA GLY A 191 10.66 18.94 11.18
C GLY A 191 10.08 20.09 10.35
N GLY A 192 8.86 20.54 10.67
CA GLY A 192 8.18 21.57 9.88
C GLY A 192 8.03 21.21 8.40
N GLU A 193 7.83 22.22 7.54
CA GLU A 193 7.84 22.05 6.08
C GLU A 193 9.19 21.53 5.56
N SER A 194 10.29 21.72 6.31
CA SER A 194 11.62 21.28 5.88
C SER A 194 11.80 19.77 5.88
N ALA A 195 11.09 19.04 6.74
CA ALA A 195 11.08 17.58 6.72
C ALA A 195 10.35 17.00 5.49
N LEU A 196 9.41 17.76 4.92
CA LEU A 196 8.67 17.37 3.72
C LEU A 196 9.43 17.70 2.43
N GLY A 197 10.14 18.83 2.41
CA GLY A 197 10.75 19.38 1.19
C GLY A 197 11.78 18.49 0.50
N ASP A 198 12.45 17.61 1.26
CA ASP A 198 13.44 16.67 0.74
C ASP A 198 12.86 15.28 0.42
N ASN A 199 11.58 15.02 0.72
CA ASN A 199 10.94 13.73 0.51
C ASN A 199 10.42 13.59 -0.95
N PRO A 200 10.91 12.61 -1.74
CA PRO A 200 10.50 12.43 -3.14
C PRO A 200 9.01 12.09 -3.30
N ALA A 201 8.44 11.30 -2.40
CA ALA A 201 7.02 10.93 -2.43
C ALA A 201 6.14 12.16 -2.22
N PHE A 202 6.49 13.02 -1.24
CA PHE A 202 5.82 14.30 -1.04
C PHE A 202 5.91 15.15 -2.30
N ALA A 203 7.11 15.36 -2.85
CA ALA A 203 7.30 16.17 -4.04
C ALA A 203 6.43 15.68 -5.22
N ALA A 204 6.29 14.36 -5.38
CA ALA A 204 5.52 13.76 -6.46
C ALA A 204 4.01 13.96 -6.33
N ILE A 205 3.44 13.90 -5.12
CA ILE A 205 1.99 14.02 -4.91
C ILE A 205 1.54 15.37 -4.34
N SER A 206 2.46 16.28 -4.02
CA SER A 206 2.14 17.49 -3.27
C SER A 206 1.09 18.37 -3.96
N ASP A 207 1.01 18.37 -5.28
CA ASP A 207 0.02 19.15 -6.04
C ASP A 207 -1.39 18.54 -5.99
N SER A 208 -1.50 17.28 -5.57
CA SER A 208 -2.79 16.60 -5.33
C SER A 208 -3.34 16.83 -3.92
N ILE A 209 -2.52 17.39 -3.01
CA ILE A 209 -2.96 17.75 -1.66
C ILE A 209 -3.81 19.02 -1.74
N PRO A 210 -5.07 19.00 -1.26
CA PRO A 210 -6.06 20.06 -1.54
C PRO A 210 -5.85 21.36 -0.75
N GLU A 211 -5.11 21.31 0.36
CA GLU A 211 -4.92 22.46 1.25
C GLU A 211 -3.58 23.15 0.99
N SER A 212 -3.57 24.48 1.21
CA SER A 212 -2.31 25.25 1.17
C SER A 212 -1.40 24.88 2.33
N ASP A 213 -1.99 24.58 3.50
CA ASP A 213 -1.28 24.03 4.66
C ASP A 213 -1.10 22.51 4.49
N LYS A 214 -0.16 22.13 3.62
CA LYS A 214 0.11 20.72 3.32
C LYS A 214 0.57 19.95 4.56
N GLN A 215 1.39 20.57 5.41
CA GLN A 215 1.89 19.95 6.63
C GLN A 215 0.74 19.69 7.61
N GLY A 216 -0.11 20.69 7.85
CA GLY A 216 -1.30 20.53 8.70
C GLY A 216 -2.23 19.42 8.18
N PHE A 217 -2.45 19.36 6.86
CA PHE A 217 -3.24 18.29 6.26
C PHE A 217 -2.64 16.89 6.48
N ILE A 218 -1.32 16.74 6.33
CA ILE A 218 -0.60 15.48 6.58
C ILE A 218 -0.74 15.07 8.06
N SER A 219 -0.44 15.98 9.00
CA SER A 219 -0.56 15.70 10.44
C SER A 219 -1.99 15.32 10.83
N ASN A 220 -2.98 16.08 10.34
CA ASN A 220 -4.39 15.80 10.62
C ASN A 220 -4.83 14.44 10.05
N THR A 221 -4.31 14.05 8.88
CA THR A 221 -4.59 12.72 8.28
C THR A 221 -4.00 11.60 9.11
N PHE A 222 -2.76 11.74 9.55
CA PHE A 222 -2.12 10.75 10.42
C PHE A 222 -2.85 10.61 11.77
N ASP A 223 -3.17 11.73 12.40
CA ASP A 223 -3.87 11.73 13.69
C ASP A 223 -5.28 11.13 13.58
N ALA A 224 -6.02 11.42 12.50
CA ALA A 224 -7.36 10.89 12.30
C ALA A 224 -7.39 9.36 12.22
N VAL A 225 -6.37 8.75 11.60
CA VAL A 225 -6.26 7.28 11.46
C VAL A 225 -5.55 6.64 12.66
N GLY A 226 -4.98 7.43 13.56
CA GLY A 226 -4.18 6.96 14.70
C GLY A 226 -4.90 5.94 15.59
N ASP A 227 -6.14 6.21 15.95
CA ASP A 227 -6.95 5.30 16.76
C ASP A 227 -7.17 3.94 16.08
N TRP A 228 -7.31 3.93 14.75
CA TRP A 228 -7.45 2.68 13.99
C TRP A 228 -6.14 1.88 14.01
N MET A 229 -4.99 2.52 13.82
CA MET A 229 -3.68 1.86 13.89
C MET A 229 -3.40 1.29 15.29
N ASP A 230 -3.69 2.07 16.34
CA ASP A 230 -3.52 1.62 17.74
C ASP A 230 -4.43 0.42 18.06
N ASN A 231 -5.67 0.43 17.57
CA ASN A 231 -6.60 -0.69 17.71
C ASN A 231 -6.14 -1.93 16.94
N LEU A 232 -5.63 -1.76 15.72
CA LEU A 232 -5.07 -2.86 14.93
C LEU A 232 -3.94 -3.55 15.71
N ILE A 233 -3.00 -2.76 16.23
CA ILE A 233 -1.82 -3.28 16.96
C ILE A 233 -2.23 -3.99 18.25
N SER A 234 -3.06 -3.33 19.05
CA SER A 234 -3.48 -3.87 20.35
C SER A 234 -4.37 -5.10 20.24
N SER A 235 -5.24 -5.18 19.23
CA SER A 235 -6.15 -6.32 19.04
C SER A 235 -5.46 -7.56 18.48
N THR A 236 -4.39 -7.39 17.71
CA THR A 236 -3.65 -8.48 17.05
C THR A 236 -2.39 -8.90 17.82
N GLY A 237 -1.97 -8.10 18.81
CA GLY A 237 -0.74 -8.33 19.56
C GLY A 237 0.51 -8.09 18.73
N LEU A 238 0.42 -7.22 17.71
CA LEU A 238 1.55 -6.87 16.86
C LEU A 238 2.66 -6.19 17.66
N SER A 239 3.88 -6.63 17.40
CA SER A 239 5.12 -6.01 17.84
C SER A 239 6.18 -6.18 16.76
N PRO A 240 7.25 -5.36 16.76
CA PRO A 240 8.39 -5.55 15.86
C PRO A 240 8.95 -6.97 15.91
N GLU A 241 9.04 -7.56 17.11
CA GLU A 241 9.52 -8.93 17.32
C GLU A 241 8.55 -9.96 16.72
N SER A 242 7.25 -9.82 16.97
CA SER A 242 6.25 -10.76 16.41
C SER A 242 6.19 -10.73 14.88
N LEU A 243 6.40 -9.55 14.28
CA LEU A 243 6.47 -9.38 12.83
C LEU A 243 7.77 -9.97 12.31
N PHE A 244 8.89 -9.68 12.97
CA PHE A 244 10.17 -10.24 12.63
C PHE A 244 10.19 -11.76 12.73
N ASP A 245 9.60 -12.38 13.75
CA ASP A 245 9.55 -13.85 13.85
C ASP A 245 8.77 -14.48 12.69
N ARG A 246 7.73 -13.80 12.18
CA ARG A 246 6.91 -14.26 11.07
C ARG A 246 7.56 -14.01 9.71
N LEU A 247 8.25 -12.89 9.56
CA LEU A 247 9.00 -12.51 8.36
C LEU A 247 10.38 -13.18 8.28
N GLY A 248 10.98 -13.47 9.42
CA GLY A 248 12.32 -14.02 9.62
C GLY A 248 12.44 -15.48 9.21
N GLY A 249 11.32 -16.19 9.02
CA GLY A 249 11.30 -17.45 8.28
C GLY A 249 11.83 -17.31 6.83
N PHE A 250 11.86 -16.09 6.29
CA PHE A 250 12.40 -15.80 4.97
C PHE A 250 13.82 -15.26 4.97
N ILE A 251 14.31 -14.66 6.06
CA ILE A 251 15.64 -14.02 6.11
C ILE A 251 16.37 -14.47 7.39
N GLU A 252 17.42 -15.27 7.26
CA GLU A 252 18.36 -15.51 8.36
C GLU A 252 19.11 -14.20 8.66
N VAL A 253 18.63 -13.42 9.62
CA VAL A 253 19.23 -12.15 10.05
C VAL A 253 19.81 -12.33 11.45
N ALA A 254 21.00 -11.78 11.69
CA ALA A 254 21.55 -11.68 13.04
C ALA A 254 20.70 -10.73 13.89
N ASP A 255 20.55 -11.00 15.19
CA ASP A 255 19.67 -10.32 16.17
C ASP A 255 19.72 -8.77 16.17
N ASP A 256 20.72 -8.14 15.54
CA ASP A 256 21.03 -6.71 15.63
C ASP A 256 20.70 -5.90 14.34
N LYS A 257 19.87 -6.41 13.42
CA LYS A 257 19.74 -5.82 12.05
C LYS A 257 18.29 -5.61 11.54
N LEU A 258 17.32 -5.30 12.41
CA LEU A 258 15.94 -4.95 12.00
C LEU A 258 15.89 -3.83 10.94
N ASP A 259 16.76 -2.83 11.08
CA ASP A 259 16.89 -1.72 10.13
C ASP A 259 17.22 -2.16 8.68
N TYR A 260 17.94 -3.27 8.52
CA TYR A 260 18.26 -3.84 7.21
C TYR A 260 17.09 -4.64 6.62
N VAL A 261 16.26 -5.24 7.47
CA VAL A 261 15.01 -5.87 7.05
C VAL A 261 14.04 -4.82 6.56
N ALA A 262 13.91 -3.70 7.28
CA ALA A 262 13.11 -2.56 6.85
C ALA A 262 13.52 -2.09 5.45
N ALA A 263 14.83 -1.84 5.25
CA ALA A 263 15.36 -1.41 3.97
C ALA A 263 15.19 -2.46 2.85
N PHE A 264 15.27 -3.75 3.19
CA PHE A 264 15.01 -4.82 2.24
C PHE A 264 13.56 -4.86 1.78
N LEU A 265 12.61 -4.80 2.71
CA LEU A 265 11.19 -4.85 2.41
C LEU A 265 10.80 -3.66 1.54
N ASP A 266 11.25 -2.46 1.91
CA ASP A 266 11.06 -1.23 1.14
C ASP A 266 11.62 -1.36 -0.30
N ALA A 267 12.81 -1.92 -0.47
CA ALA A 267 13.43 -2.07 -1.78
C ALA A 267 12.90 -3.26 -2.63
N SER A 268 12.18 -4.21 -2.02
CA SER A 268 11.81 -5.49 -2.67
C SER A 268 10.31 -5.74 -2.76
N THR A 269 9.49 -4.88 -2.16
CA THR A 269 8.04 -4.99 -2.17
C THR A 269 7.40 -3.78 -2.85
N ASN A 270 6.27 -4.03 -3.50
CA ASN A 270 5.39 -3.02 -4.09
C ASN A 270 3.97 -3.22 -3.56
N CYS A 271 3.83 -3.23 -2.22
CA CYS A 271 2.57 -3.57 -1.56
C CYS A 271 1.47 -2.56 -1.91
N TYR A 272 1.82 -1.29 -2.07
CA TYR A 272 0.88 -0.20 -2.30
C TYR A 272 0.34 -0.21 -3.72
N GLU A 273 1.21 -0.37 -4.72
CA GLU A 273 0.87 -0.53 -6.14
C GLU A 273 0.06 -1.81 -6.34
N HIS A 274 0.52 -2.95 -5.82
CA HIS A 274 -0.13 -4.25 -6.04
C HIS A 274 -1.57 -4.25 -5.53
N THR A 275 -1.77 -3.93 -4.25
CA THR A 275 -3.10 -3.92 -3.64
C THR A 275 -3.94 -2.74 -4.13
N GLY A 276 -3.31 -1.62 -4.51
CA GLY A 276 -3.96 -0.45 -5.08
C GLY A 276 -4.61 -0.74 -6.44
N ILE A 277 -3.89 -1.42 -7.33
CA ILE A 277 -4.43 -1.92 -8.61
C ILE A 277 -5.63 -2.84 -8.35
N GLN A 278 -5.50 -3.80 -7.43
CA GLN A 278 -6.61 -4.70 -7.10
C GLN A 278 -7.82 -3.96 -6.52
N THR A 279 -7.59 -2.92 -5.69
CA THR A 279 -8.66 -2.10 -5.10
C THR A 279 -9.46 -1.38 -6.18
N VAL A 280 -8.76 -0.71 -7.12
CA VAL A 280 -9.38 -0.01 -8.24
C VAL A 280 -10.14 -0.98 -9.14
N ALA A 281 -9.53 -2.12 -9.48
CA ALA A 281 -10.15 -3.15 -10.31
C ALA A 281 -11.43 -3.70 -9.67
N ARG A 282 -11.40 -4.05 -8.38
CA ARG A 282 -12.58 -4.53 -7.65
C ARG A 282 -13.70 -3.51 -7.68
N HIS A 283 -13.40 -2.23 -7.41
CA HIS A 283 -14.42 -1.18 -7.40
C HIS A 283 -15.05 -1.00 -8.79
N LEU A 284 -14.23 -0.91 -9.84
CA LEU A 284 -14.68 -0.81 -11.23
C LEU A 284 -15.57 -1.99 -11.64
N ILE A 285 -15.16 -3.21 -11.31
CA ILE A 285 -15.91 -4.42 -11.61
C ILE A 285 -17.26 -4.42 -10.88
N GLN A 286 -17.27 -4.05 -9.59
CA GLN A 286 -18.51 -3.96 -8.82
C GLN A 286 -19.45 -2.90 -9.36
N GLN A 287 -18.93 -1.77 -9.83
CA GLN A 287 -19.74 -0.74 -10.46
C GLN A 287 -20.27 -1.21 -11.82
N ALA A 288 -19.40 -1.71 -12.69
CA ALA A 288 -19.76 -2.23 -14.00
C ALA A 288 -20.82 -3.33 -13.92
N ALA A 289 -20.68 -4.28 -12.99
CA ALA A 289 -21.65 -5.36 -12.78
C ALA A 289 -23.01 -4.89 -12.25
N LYS A 290 -23.11 -3.70 -11.63
CA LYS A 290 -24.40 -3.11 -11.23
C LYS A 290 -25.11 -2.42 -12.39
N GLU A 291 -24.37 -2.04 -13.43
CA GLU A 291 -24.87 -1.29 -14.58
C GLU A 291 -25.30 -2.20 -15.75
N ILE A 292 -24.99 -3.50 -15.66
CA ILE A 292 -25.35 -4.57 -16.60
C ILE A 292 -26.53 -5.38 -16.03
#